data_AF-A0A3M3V236-F1
#
_entry.id   AF-A0A3M3V236-F1
#
_cell.length_a   1.000
_cell.length_b   1.000
_cell.length_c   1.000
_cell.angle_alpha   90.00
_cell.angle_beta   90.00
_cell.angle_gamma   90.00
#
_symmetry.space_group_name_H-M   'P 1'
#
loop_
_entity.id
_entity.type
_entity.pdbx_description
1 polymer ?
#
loop_
_entity_poly.entity_id
_entity_poly.type
_entity_poly.pdbx_seq_one_letter_code
_entity_poly.pdbx_strand_id
1 'polypeptide(L)' 'MRGSPQRTIHGPVRLAWRPARLPPDQRQDSAVTYVALCVVCAIATKKRLYAR' A
#
# COMPACT_ATOMS: atom_id res chain seq x y z
N MET A 1 -40.68 -33.39 -18.00
CA MET A 1 -39.90 -34.04 -16.92
C MET A 1 -39.14 -32.99 -16.15
N ARG A 2 -39.17 -33.13 -14.83
CA ARG A 2 -38.58 -32.28 -13.79
C ARG A 2 -37.07 -32.49 -13.73
N GLY A 3 -36.30 -31.40 -13.77
CA GLY A 3 -34.86 -31.43 -13.45
C GLY A 3 -34.16 -30.16 -13.87
N SER A 4 -33.92 -29.26 -12.90
CA SER A 4 -33.04 -28.08 -13.01
C SER A 4 -31.67 -28.51 -13.57
N PRO A 5 -31.00 -27.72 -14.42
CA PRO A 5 -29.60 -27.99 -14.72
C PRO A 5 -28.87 -27.81 -13.39
N GLN A 6 -28.51 -28.92 -12.74
CA GLN A 6 -27.61 -28.95 -11.60
C GLN A 6 -26.28 -28.37 -12.07
N ARG A 7 -26.19 -27.04 -12.00
CA ARG A 7 -24.95 -26.29 -12.05
C ARG A 7 -24.31 -26.48 -10.70
N THR A 8 -23.79 -27.68 -10.52
CA THR A 8 -22.91 -28.07 -9.45
C THR A 8 -21.72 -27.12 -9.48
N ILE A 9 -21.73 -26.11 -8.61
CA ILE A 9 -20.58 -25.25 -8.38
C ILE A 9 -19.60 -26.06 -7.52
N HIS A 10 -18.89 -27.01 -8.15
CA HIS A 10 -17.69 -27.61 -7.58
C HIS A 10 -16.47 -26.81 -8.05
N GLY A 11 -16.42 -25.57 -7.58
CA GLY A 11 -15.25 -24.73 -7.67
C GLY A 11 -15.36 -23.69 -6.56
N PRO A 12 -14.27 -23.32 -5.89
CA PRO A 12 -14.33 -22.29 -4.86
C PRO A 12 -14.96 -21.04 -5.49
N VAL A 13 -16.11 -20.62 -4.97
CA VAL A 13 -16.71 -19.33 -5.29
C VAL A 13 -15.65 -18.28 -4.97
N ARG A 14 -14.96 -17.77 -6.00
CA ARG A 14 -14.13 -16.58 -5.92
C ARG A 14 -15.07 -15.38 -5.81
N LEU A 15 -15.67 -15.23 -4.62
CA LEU A 15 -16.02 -13.91 -4.09
C LEU A 15 -14.77 -13.07 -4.30
N ALA A 16 -14.85 -12.07 -5.17
CA ALA A 16 -13.72 -11.25 -5.53
C ALA A 16 -13.04 -10.77 -4.24
N TRP A 17 -11.91 -11.39 -3.90
CA TRP A 17 -11.07 -10.92 -2.81
C TRP A 17 -10.57 -9.57 -3.27
N ARG A 18 -11.27 -8.52 -2.86
CA ARG A 18 -10.70 -7.19 -2.82
C ARG A 18 -10.07 -7.15 -1.43
N PRO A 19 -8.72 -7.11 -1.31
CA PRO A 19 -8.20 -6.55 -0.08
C PRO A 19 -8.89 -5.19 0.03
N ALA A 20 -9.53 -4.90 1.16
CA ALA A 20 -9.92 -3.54 1.46
C ALA A 20 -8.67 -2.71 1.13
N ARG A 21 -8.71 -1.93 0.05
CA ARG A 21 -7.53 -1.19 -0.39
C ARG A 21 -7.17 -0.40 0.84
N LEU A 22 -6.01 -0.73 1.42
CA LEU A 22 -5.39 0.06 2.48
C LEU A 22 -5.66 1.53 2.13
N PRO A 23 -6.23 2.33 3.05
CA PRO A 23 -6.68 3.68 2.75
C PRO A 23 -5.60 4.36 1.89
N PRO A 24 -5.96 5.00 0.76
CA PRO A 24 -4.96 5.61 -0.13
C PRO A 24 -4.11 6.67 0.59
N ASP A 25 -4.53 7.08 1.79
CA ASP A 25 -3.78 7.91 2.73
C ASP A 25 -2.56 7.22 3.37
N GLN A 26 -2.50 5.89 3.31
CA GLN A 26 -1.41 5.06 3.82
C GLN A 26 -0.55 4.48 2.69
N ARG A 27 -0.67 5.02 1.47
CA ARG A 27 0.26 4.74 0.37
C ARG A 27 1.27 5.88 0.25
N GLN A 28 2.34 5.71 1.02
CA GLN A 28 3.72 6.09 0.66
C GLN A 28 4.12 7.57 0.54
N ASP A 29 3.23 8.54 0.72
CA ASP A 29 3.63 9.95 0.86
C ASP A 29 2.97 10.61 2.06
N SER A 30 3.43 10.23 3.26
CA SER A 30 3.16 11.05 4.43
C SER A 30 4.05 12.29 4.36
N ALA A 31 3.48 13.46 4.62
CA ALA A 31 4.25 14.68 4.84
C ALA A 31 5.41 14.47 5.84
N VAL A 32 5.22 13.55 6.80
CA VAL A 32 6.23 13.16 7.79
C VAL A 32 7.45 12.51 7.12
N THR A 33 7.26 11.66 6.12
CA THR A 33 8.36 10.99 5.41
C THR A 33 9.19 11.99 4.61
N TYR A 34 8.53 12.92 3.92
CA TYR A 34 9.22 13.97 3.17
C TYR A 34 10.01 14.91 4.09
N VAL A 35 9.41 15.36 5.19
CA VAL A 35 10.07 16.24 6.17
C VAL A 35 11.24 15.51 6.86
N ALA A 36 11.08 14.24 7.22
CA ALA A 36 12.16 13.46 7.83
C ALA A 36 13.38 13.35 6.90
N LEU A 37 13.15 13.08 5.62
CA LEU A 37 14.22 13.05 4.62
C LEU A 37 14.89 14.42 4.46
N CYS A 38 14.11 15.50 4.42
CA CYS A 38 14.63 16.86 4.29
C CYS A 38 15.53 17.25 5.48
N VAL A 39 15.10 16.94 6.71
CA VAL A 39 15.86 17.23 7.94
C VAL A 39 17.16 16.42 7.99
N VAL A 40 17.13 15.13 7.64
CA VAL A 40 18.33 14.29 7.59
C VAL A 40 19.34 14.84 6.58
N CYS A 41 18.89 15.21 5.38
CA CYS A 41 19.74 15.80 4.34
C CYS A 41 20.33 17.15 4.77
N ALA A 42 19.56 18.00 5.45
CA ALA A 42 20.02 19.28 5.97
C ALA A 42 21.13 19.08 7.02
N ILE A 43 20.95 18.16 7.98
CA ILE A 43 21.95 17.86 9.02
C ILE A 43 23.23 17.31 8.39
N ALA A 44 23.11 16.36 7.46
CA ALA A 44 24.26 15.76 6.78
C ALA A 44 25.06 16.81 6.00
N THR A 45 24.39 17.68 5.26
CA THR A 45 25.01 18.78 4.49
C THR A 45 25.69 19.76 5.43
N LYS A 46 25.02 20.17 6.51
CA LYS A 46 25.57 21.03 7.56
C LYS A 46 26.88 20.45 8.08
N LYS A 47 26.87 19.19 8.52
CA LYS A 47 28.07 18.52 9.06
C LYS A 47 29.18 18.40 8.02
N ARG A 48 28.86 18.07 6.77
CA ARG A 48 29.85 17.92 5.69
C ARG A 48 30.50 19.25 5.28
N LEU A 49 29.76 20.35 5.34
CA LEU A 49 30.26 21.67 5.00
C LEU A 49 31.03 22.36 6.14
N TYR A 50 30.67 22.10 7.40
CA TYR A 50 31.40 22.65 8.55
C TYR A 50 32.54 21.77 9.08
N ALA A 51 32.58 20.48 8.72
CA ALA A 51 33.69 19.58 9.04
C ALA A 51 34.75 19.51 7.92
N ARG A 52 34.60 20.32 6.88
CA ARG A 52 35.60 20.55 5.83
C ARG A 52 36.25 21.90 6.06
#